data_AF-A0A0P8Y3S9-F1
#
_entry.id   AF-A0A0P8Y3S9-F1
#
_cell.length_a   1.000
_cell.length_b   1.000
_cell.length_c   1.000
_cell.angle_alpha   90.00
_cell.angle_beta   90.00
_cell.angle_gamma   90.00
#
_symmetry.space_group_name_H-M   'P 1'
#
loop_
_entity.id
_entity.type
_entity.pdbx_description
1 polymer ?
#
loop_
_entity_poly.entity_id
_entity_poly.type
_entity_poly.pdbx_seq_one_letter_code
_entity_poly.pdbx_strand_id
1 'polypeptide(L)' 'MILNPIEAACVYVVQPIIDQLAYLENDVHYMAFLGGLAVLGIFLGLLFSVITVLWYRSLHREEFTKVNKAE' A
#
# COMPACT_ATOMS: atom_id res chain seq x y z
N MET A 1 -26.22 -7.21 7.54
CA MET A 1 -25.52 -6.98 6.27
C MET A 1 -24.27 -7.85 6.31
N ILE A 2 -24.15 -8.86 5.44
CA ILE A 2 -22.91 -9.64 5.37
C ILE A 2 -21.89 -8.72 4.71
N LEU A 3 -20.97 -8.21 5.52
CA LEU A 3 -19.95 -7.28 5.07
C LEU A 3 -19.01 -8.05 4.14
N ASN A 4 -18.91 -7.63 2.89
CA ASN A 4 -17.97 -8.21 1.95
C ASN A 4 -16.55 -7.98 2.52
N PRO A 5 -15.60 -8.93 2.47
CA PRO A 5 -14.24 -8.74 2.98
C PRO A 5 -13.58 -7.42 2.59
N ILE A 6 -13.83 -6.90 1.39
CA ILE A 6 -13.31 -5.61 0.93
C ILE A 6 -13.97 -4.45 1.70
N GLU A 7 -15.28 -4.51 1.88
CA GLU A 7 -16.05 -3.52 2.63
C GLU A 7 -15.65 -3.52 4.11
N ALA A 8 -15.40 -4.69 4.69
CA ALA A 8 -14.86 -4.82 6.05
C ALA A 8 -13.49 -4.15 6.19
N ALA A 9 -12.59 -4.36 5.23
CA ALA A 9 -11.29 -3.68 5.23
C ALA A 9 -11.43 -2.16 5.09
N CYS A 10 -12.32 -1.69 4.22
CA CYS A 10 -12.60 -0.26 4.08
C CYS A 10 -13.11 0.36 5.39
N VAL A 11 -14.05 -0.30 6.06
CA VAL A 11 -14.69 0.24 7.27
C VAL A 11 -13.77 0.15 8.49
N TYR A 12 -13.07 -0.96 8.69
CA TYR A 12 -12.31 -1.18 9.91
C TYR A 12 -10.84 -0.77 9.82
N VAL A 13 -10.28 -0.65 8.61
CA VAL A 13 -8.85 -0.34 8.41
C VAL A 13 -8.67 0.99 7.72
N VAL A 14 -9.38 1.25 6.62
CA VAL A 14 -9.16 2.47 5.82
C VAL A 14 -9.83 3.69 6.47
N GLN A 15 -11.09 3.58 6.89
CA GLN A 15 -11.82 4.67 7.55
C GLN A 15 -11.11 5.26 8.79
N PRO A 16 -10.59 4.49 9.76
CA PRO A 16 -9.90 5.07 10.92
C PRO A 16 -8.58 5.76 10.56
N ILE A 17 -7.93 5.37 9.45
CA ILE A 17 -6.76 6.08 8.94
C ILE A 17 -7.19 7.45 8.38
N ILE A 18 -8.26 7.48 7.58
CA ILE A 18 -8.82 8.71 7.02
C ILE A 18 -9.28 9.65 8.13
N ASP A 19 -9.97 9.13 9.15
CA ASP A 19 -10.51 9.92 10.25
C ASP A 19 -9.39 10.54 11.10
N GLN A 20 -8.31 9.79 11.35
CA GLN A 20 -7.11 10.36 11.97
C GLN A 20 -6.44 11.43 11.09
N LEU A 21 -6.31 11.20 9.79
CA LEU A 21 -5.76 12.21 8.87
C LEU A 21 -6.61 13.49 8.89
N ALA A 22 -7.93 13.36 8.85
CA ALA A 22 -8.87 14.48 8.90
C ALA A 22 -8.77 15.24 10.23
N TYR A 23 -8.60 14.54 11.35
CA TYR A 23 -8.36 15.16 12.65
C TYR A 23 -7.04 15.96 12.68
N LEU A 24 -5.97 15.38 12.14
CA LEU A 24 -4.66 16.04 12.05
C LEU A 24 -4.68 17.28 11.13
N GLU A 25 -5.46 17.22 10.06
CA GLU A 25 -5.65 18.33 9.11
C GLU A 25 -6.37 19.51 9.77
N ASN A 26 -7.44 19.23 10.50
CA ASN A 26 -8.38 20.26 10.96
C ASN A 26 -8.01 20.91 12.30
N ASP A 27 -7.38 20.15 13.22
CA ASP A 27 -7.38 20.53 14.64
C ASP A 27 -5.97 20.74 15.24
N VAL A 28 -4.91 20.06 14.76
CA VAL A 28 -3.65 20.00 15.54
C VAL A 28 -2.35 20.39 14.85
N HIS A 29 -1.90 19.82 13.72
CA HIS A 29 -0.63 20.27 13.12
C HIS A 29 -0.55 19.91 11.63
N TYR A 30 -0.72 20.89 10.74
CA TYR A 30 -0.66 20.69 9.28
C TYR A 30 0.64 20.01 8.81
N MET A 31 1.77 20.27 9.49
CA MET A 31 3.05 19.61 9.21
C MET A 31 3.06 18.12 9.59
N ALA A 32 2.37 17.74 10.66
CA ALA A 32 2.23 16.33 11.06
C ALA A 32 1.29 15.58 10.11
N PHE A 33 0.23 16.24 9.64
CA PHE A 33 -0.63 15.73 8.57
C PHE A 33 0.17 15.44 7.29
N LEU A 34 0.94 16.42 6.80
CA LEU A 34 1.81 16.25 5.63
C LEU A 34 2.81 15.11 5.82
N GLY A 35 3.43 15.01 7.00
CA GLY A 35 4.36 13.93 7.34
C GLY A 35 3.69 12.55 7.31
N GLY A 36 2.50 12.41 7.92
CA GLY A 36 1.73 11.17 7.92
C GLY A 36 1.30 10.74 6.51
N LEU A 37 0.87 11.70 5.69
CA LEU A 37 0.45 11.46 4.31
C LEU A 37 1.64 11.04 3.43
N ALA A 38 2.80 11.66 3.61
CA ALA A 38 4.03 11.29 2.93
C ALA A 38 4.47 9.85 3.27
N VAL A 39 4.45 9.48 4.56
CA VAL A 39 4.80 8.11 5.00
C VAL A 39 3.84 7.08 4.43
N LEU A 40 2.53 7.35 4.44
CA LEU A 40 1.53 6.47 3.81
C LEU A 40 1.82 6.30 2.31
N GLY A 41 2.07 7.39 1.59
CA GLY A 41 2.40 7.37 0.16
C GLY A 41 3.65 6.53 -0.14
N ILE A 42 4.72 6.68 0.65
CA ILE A 42 5.94 5.87 0.50
C ILE A 42 5.64 4.39 0.73
N PHE A 43 4.88 4.06 1.78
CA PHE A 43 4.56 2.68 2.11
C PHE A 43 3.72 2.00 1.02
N LEU A 44 2.70 2.69 0.52
CA LEU A 44 1.89 2.24 -0.62
C LEU A 44 2.75 2.07 -1.87
N GLY A 45 3.60 3.05 -2.19
CA GLY A 45 4.51 2.98 -3.34
C GLY A 45 5.48 1.80 -3.29
N LEU A 46 6.05 1.51 -2.12
CA LEU A 46 6.93 0.35 -1.92
C LEU A 46 6.17 -0.97 -2.08
N LEU A 47 4.96 -1.08 -1.51
CA LEU A 47 4.11 -2.26 -1.70
C LEU A 47 3.80 -2.50 -3.17
N PHE A 48 3.37 -1.47 -3.89
CA PHE A 48 3.09 -1.57 -5.32
C PHE A 48 4.34 -1.94 -6.11
N SER A 49 5.50 -1.37 -5.80
CA SER A 49 6.78 -1.72 -6.44
C SER A 49 7.09 -3.22 -6.30
N VAL A 50 6.99 -3.76 -5.08
CA VAL A 50 7.22 -5.20 -4.83
C VAL A 50 6.22 -6.06 -5.57
N ILE A 51 4.92 -5.70 -5.52
CA ILE A 51 3.87 -6.43 -6.23
C ILE A 51 4.15 -6.44 -7.74
N THR A 52 4.54 -5.31 -8.33
CA THR A 52 4.88 -5.22 -9.74
C THR A 52 6.09 -6.08 -10.10
N VAL A 53 7.15 -6.08 -9.28
CA VAL A 53 8.33 -6.93 -9.52
C VAL A 53 7.99 -8.41 -9.42
N LEU A 54 7.20 -8.81 -8.41
CA LEU A 54 6.75 -10.20 -8.27
C LEU A 54 5.84 -10.61 -9.42
N TRP A 55 4.95 -9.73 -9.85
CA TRP A 55 4.06 -9.96 -10.99
C TRP A 55 4.85 -10.13 -12.29
N TYR A 56 5.79 -9.21 -12.56
CA TYR A 56 6.66 -9.27 -13.73
C TYR A 56 7.49 -10.56 -13.76
N ARG A 57 8.06 -10.94 -12.61
CA ARG A 57 8.81 -12.20 -12.47
C ARG A 57 7.93 -13.44 -12.67
N SER A 58 6.68 -13.40 -12.21
CA SER A 58 5.70 -14.47 -12.43
C SER A 58 5.34 -14.60 -13.90
N LEU A 59 5.14 -13.48 -14.60
CA LEU A 59 4.79 -13.44 -16.00
C LEU A 59 5.94 -13.86 -16.94
N HIS A 60 7.19 -13.62 -16.54
CA HIS A 60 8.39 -13.96 -17.34
C HIS A 60 9.23 -15.07 -16.70
N ARG A 61 8.56 -16.01 -16.02
CA ARG A 61 9.20 -17.09 -15.24
C ARG A 61 10.25 -17.88 -16.03
N GLU A 62 10.04 -18.08 -17.33
CA GLU A 62 10.91 -18.90 -18.19
C GLU A 62 12.26 -18.25 -18.49
N GLU A 63 12.34 -16.93 -18.66
CA GLU A 63 13.61 -16.20 -18.86
C GLU A 63 14.45 -16.17 -17.58
N PHE A 64 13.81 -15.89 -16.44
CA PHE A 64 14.52 -15.84 -15.14
C PHE A 64 15.03 -17.20 -14.66
N THR A 65 14.40 -18.31 -15.09
CA THR A 65 14.87 -19.67 -14.74
C THR A 65 16.12 -20.07 -15.52
N LYS A 66 16.34 -19.51 -16.71
CA LYS A 66 17.55 -19.74 -17.51
C LYS A 66 18.75 -18.95 -16.98
N VAL A 67 18.54 -17.69 -16.57
CA VAL A 67 19.58 -16.86 -15.93
C VAL A 67 20.11 -17.52 -14.65
N ASN A 68 19.22 -18.04 -13.79
CA ASN A 68 19.59 -18.67 -12.52
C ASN A 68 20.21 -20.08 -12.66
N LYS A 69 20.19 -20.66 -13.87
CA LYS A 69 20.84 -21.95 -14.20
C LYS A 69 22.16 -21.77 -14.97
N ALA A 70 22.42 -20.57 -15.47
CA ALA A 70 23.64 -20.21 -16.19
C ALA A 70 24.73 -19.64 -15.27
N GLU A 71 24.39 -19.39 -14.01
CA GLU A 71 25.30 -19.16 -12.88
C GLU A 71 25.53 -20.49 -12.14
#